data_AF-A0A327K3P0-F1
#
_entry.id   AF-A0A327K3P0-F1
#
_cell.length_a   1.000
_cell.length_b   1.000
_cell.length_c   1.000
_cell.angle_alpha   90.00
_cell.angle_beta   90.00
_cell.angle_gamma   90.00
#
_symmetry.space_group_name_H-M   'P 1'
#
loop_
_entity.id
_entity.type
_entity.pdbx_description
1 polymer ?
#
loop_
_entity_poly.entity_id
_entity_poly.type
_entity_poly.pdbx_seq_one_letter_code
_entity_poly.pdbx_strand_id
1 'polypeptide(L)' 'MLHTVAKIAVASLIVGTVLAHFGITLDALVGELGVSPERLEQAIRRAVAVVLPNLLLGAVIIVPIWALIYILRPPGQSSE' A
#
# COMPACT_ATOMS: atom_id res chain seq x y z
N MET A 1 6.85 -13.09 8.16
CA MET A 1 6.73 -12.37 6.87
C MET A 1 5.55 -11.40 6.88
N LEU A 2 4.29 -11.84 6.99
CA LEU A 2 3.12 -10.94 6.93
C LEU A 2 3.08 -9.87 8.04
N HIS A 3 3.41 -10.23 9.28
CA HIS A 3 3.48 -9.27 10.39
C HIS A 3 4.55 -8.18 10.16
N THR A 4 5.68 -8.55 9.55
CA THR A 4 6.76 -7.61 9.19
C THR A 4 6.31 -6.67 8.09
N VAL A 5 5.66 -7.19 7.04
CA VAL A 5 5.13 -6.40 5.93
C VAL A 5 4.03 -5.45 6.41
N ALA A 6 3.15 -5.89 7.30
CA ALA A 6 2.11 -5.04 7.89
C ALA A 6 2.71 -3.87 8.68
N LYS A 7 3.73 -4.13 9.52
CA LYS A 7 4.43 -3.06 10.25
C LYS A 7 5.12 -2.07 9.31
N ILE A 8 5.77 -2.57 8.26
CA ILE A 8 6.43 -1.73 7.26
C ILE A 8 5.38 -0.88 6.52
N ALA A 9 4.26 -1.46 6.12
CA ALA A 9 3.19 -0.72 5.45
C ALA A 9 2.62 0.41 6.32
N VAL A 10 2.37 0.13 7.61
CA VAL A 10 1.90 1.14 8.57
C VAL A 10 2.94 2.23 8.78
N ALA A 11 4.22 1.87 8.96
CA ALA A 11 5.29 2.85 9.12
C ALA A 11 5.44 3.73 7.86
N SER A 12 5.42 3.14 6.67
CA SER A 12 5.49 3.87 5.40
C SER A 12 4.26 4.76 5.17
N LEU A 13 3.07 4.34 5.61
CA LEU A 13 1.86 5.15 5.55
C LEU A 13 1.99 6.38 6.44
N ILE A 14 2.44 6.21 7.69
CA ILE A 14 2.67 7.32 8.63
C ILE A 14 3.70 8.29 8.05
N VAL A 15 4.83 7.79 7.56
CA VAL A 15 5.87 8.62 6.93
C VAL A 15 5.32 9.38 5.72
N GLY A 16 4.57 8.69 4.84
CA GLY A 16 3.95 9.32 3.67
C GLY A 16 2.94 10.40 4.03
N THR A 17 2.10 10.17 5.04
CA THR A 17 1.14 11.18 5.54
C THR A 17 1.84 12.38 6.18
N VAL A 18 2.92 12.16 6.94
CA VAL A 18 3.72 13.24 7.53
C VAL A 18 4.42 14.06 6.44
N LEU A 19 5.07 13.42 5.46
CA LEU A 19 5.68 14.12 4.32
C LEU A 19 4.66 14.95 3.53
N ALA A 20 3.47 14.39 3.27
CA ALA A 20 2.39 15.09 2.59
C ALA A 20 1.89 16.30 3.39
N HIS A 21 1.86 16.22 4.73
CA HIS A 21 1.50 17.33 5.59
C HIS A 21 2.51 18.48 5.54
N PHE A 22 3.80 18.19 5.33
CA PHE A 22 4.86 19.20 5.17
C PHE A 22 4.96 19.76 3.73
N GLY A 23 4.05 19.40 2.82
CA GLY A 23 4.09 19.86 1.43
C GLY A 23 5.17 19.17 0.59
N ILE A 24 5.81 18.12 1.11
CA ILE A 24 6.70 17.24 0.34
C ILE A 24 5.79 16.29 -0.44
N THR A 25 5.26 16.81 -1.55
CA THR A 25 4.51 16.03 -2.54
C THR A 25 5.45 15.43 -3.57
N LEU A 26 4.98 14.36 -4.23
CA LEU A 26 5.69 13.75 -5.35
C LEU A 26 6.08 14.80 -6.40
N ASP A 27 5.23 15.79 -6.67
CA ASP A 27 5.51 16.88 -7.62
C ASP A 27 6.71 17.74 -7.22
N ALA A 28 6.84 18.09 -5.92
CA ALA A 28 7.97 18.84 -5.40
C ALA A 28 9.27 18.02 -5.51
N LEU A 29 9.20 16.74 -5.15
CA LEU A 29 10.34 15.82 -5.24
C LEU A 29 10.76 15.57 -6.69
N VAL A 30 9.82 15.46 -7.62
CA VAL A 30 10.05 15.24 -9.06
C VAL A 30 10.68 16.48 -9.69
N GLY A 31 10.21 17.68 -9.31
CA GLY A 31 10.80 18.96 -9.71
C GLY A 31 12.25 19.11 -9.21
N GLU A 32 12.54 18.74 -7.97
CA GLU A 32 13.90 18.73 -7.42
C GLU A 32 14.82 17.67 -8.04
N LEU A 33 14.28 16.50 -8.38
CA LEU A 33 15.03 15.41 -9.02
C LEU A 33 15.25 15.63 -10.52
N GLY A 34 14.72 16.72 -11.11
CA GLY A 34 14.83 17.03 -12.54
C GLY A 34 14.09 16.03 -13.44
N VAL A 35 13.18 15.24 -12.86
CA VAL A 35 12.37 14.27 -13.60
C VAL A 35 11.18 15.00 -14.19
N SER A 36 10.90 14.82 -15.47
CA SER A 36 9.72 15.42 -16.11
C SER A 36 8.44 14.82 -15.50
N PRO A 37 7.51 15.64 -14.96
CA PRO A 37 6.25 15.18 -14.36
C PRO A 37 5.45 14.27 -15.28
N GLU A 38 5.48 14.57 -16.58
CA GLU A 38 4.78 13.83 -17.63
C GLU A 38 5.28 12.39 -17.73
N ARG A 39 6.59 12.16 -17.52
CA ARG A 39 7.17 10.82 -17.52
C ARG A 39 6.78 10.02 -16.28
N LEU A 40 6.69 10.67 -15.12
CA LEU A 40 6.24 10.00 -13.90
C LEU A 40 4.77 9.60 -14.02
N GLU A 41 3.91 10.50 -14.49
CA GLU A 41 2.48 10.19 -14.66
C GLU A 41 2.28 9.01 -15.62
N GLN A 42 3.02 8.99 -16.74
CA GLN A 42 3.01 7.85 -17.67
C GLN A 42 3.52 6.56 -17.02
N ALA A 43 4.59 6.63 -16.21
CA ALA A 43 5.11 5.47 -15.50
C ALA A 43 4.12 4.92 -14.47
N ILE A 44 3.46 5.80 -13.70
CA ILE A 44 2.41 5.43 -12.74
C ILE A 44 1.23 4.80 -13.46
N ARG A 45 0.70 5.45 -14.52
CA ARG A 45 -0.42 4.91 -15.30
C ARG A 45 -0.09 3.53 -15.87
N ARG A 46 1.13 3.34 -16.38
CA ARG A 46 1.57 2.06 -16.92
C ARG A 46 1.74 1.01 -15.82
N ALA A 47 2.30 1.36 -14.68
CA ALA A 47 2.43 0.47 -13.53
C ALA A 47 1.06 0.03 -13.01
N VAL A 48 0.13 0.97 -12.84
CA VAL A 48 -1.25 0.68 -12.42
C VAL A 48 -1.94 -0.23 -13.43
N ALA A 49 -1.85 0.06 -14.74
CA ALA A 49 -2.47 -0.77 -15.76
C ALA A 49 -1.96 -2.24 -15.75
N VAL A 50 -0.72 -2.46 -15.34
CA VAL A 50 -0.12 -3.80 -15.24
C VAL A 50 -0.46 -4.49 -13.91
N VAL A 51 -0.39 -3.75 -12.80
CA VAL A 51 -0.51 -4.32 -11.45
C VAL A 51 -1.96 -4.48 -11.02
N LEU A 52 -2.80 -3.48 -11.30
CA LEU A 52 -4.19 -3.42 -10.82
C LEU A 52 -5.02 -4.66 -11.17
N PRO A 53 -5.06 -5.19 -12.41
CA PRO A 53 -5.88 -6.36 -12.71
C PRO A 53 -5.45 -7.61 -11.94
N ASN A 54 -4.14 -7.84 -11.82
CA ASN A 54 -3.59 -8.98 -11.10
C ASN A 54 -3.79 -8.85 -9.58
N LEU A 55 -3.67 -7.62 -9.06
CA LEU A 55 -3.93 -7.32 -7.65
C LEU A 55 -5.41 -7.55 -7.30
N LEU A 56 -6.33 -7.11 -8.16
CA LEU A 56 -7.77 -7.34 -7.98
C LEU A 56 -8.10 -8.83 -8.01
N LEU A 57 -7.52 -9.59 -8.95
CA LEU A 57 -7.68 -11.05 -9.02
C LEU A 57 -7.20 -11.72 -7.73
N GLY A 58 -6.01 -11.33 -7.25
CA GLY A 58 -5.49 -11.81 -5.96
C GLY A 58 -6.40 -11.43 -4.78
N ALA A 59 -6.89 -10.19 -4.75
CA ALA A 59 -7.76 -9.68 -3.68
C ALA A 59 -9.08 -10.46 -3.59
N VAL A 60 -9.69 -10.80 -4.73
CA VAL A 60 -10.94 -11.61 -4.78
C VAL A 60 -10.77 -12.97 -4.10
N ILE A 61 -9.56 -13.53 -4.06
CA ILE A 61 -9.29 -14.83 -3.43
C ILE A 61 -8.75 -14.67 -2.01
N ILE A 62 -7.78 -13.77 -1.81
CA ILE A 62 -7.06 -13.62 -0.54
C ILE A 62 -7.96 -12.96 0.51
N VAL A 63 -8.75 -11.95 0.16
CA VAL A 63 -9.59 -11.21 1.11
C VAL A 63 -10.65 -12.12 1.74
N PRO A 64 -11.42 -12.93 1.00
CA PRO A 64 -12.38 -13.87 1.60
C PRO A 64 -11.72 -14.92 2.49
N ILE A 65 -10.53 -15.41 2.13
CA ILE A 65 -9.79 -16.36 2.97
C ILE A 65 -9.42 -15.70 4.31
N TRP A 66 -8.92 -14.47 4.28
CA TRP A 66 -8.63 -13.71 5.49
C TRP A 66 -9.87 -13.40 6.31
N ALA A 67 -10.98 -13.03 5.67
CA ALA A 67 -12.26 -12.79 6.33
C ALA A 67 -12.76 -14.06 7.01
N LEU A 68 -12.66 -15.21 6.33
CA LEU A 68 -13.02 -16.51 6.90
C LEU A 68 -12.11 -16.87 8.07
N ILE A 69 -10.79 -16.67 7.96
CA ILE A 69 -9.87 -16.89 9.09
C ILE A 69 -10.19 -15.95 10.25
N TYR A 70 -10.55 -14.70 9.98
CA TYR A 70 -10.87 -13.73 11.03
C TYR A 70 -12.20 -14.08 11.74
N ILE A 71 -13.22 -14.49 10.98
CA ILE A 71 -14.53 -14.89 11.50
C ILE A 71 -14.44 -16.24 12.22
N LEU A 72 -13.70 -17.20 11.67
CA LEU A 72 -13.56 -18.55 12.20
C LEU A 72 -12.46 -18.68 13.26
N ARG A 73 -11.52 -17.73 13.36
CA ARG A 73 -10.61 -17.66 14.49
C ARG A 73 -11.48 -17.33 15.69
N PRO A 74 -11.76 -18.32 16.57
CA PRO A 74 -12.45 -18.00 17.81
C PRO A 74 -11.57 -16.97 18.52
N PRO A 75 -12.13 -15.97 19.21
CA PRO A 75 -11.34 -15.10 20.06
C PRO A 75 -10.50 -16.01 20.96
N GLY A 76 -9.20 -16.07 20.68
CA GLY A 76 -8.25 -16.79 21.51
C GLY A 76 -8.38 -16.16 22.88
N GLN A 77 -8.83 -16.99 23.81
CA GLN A 77 -9.06 -16.67 25.21
C GLN A 77 -7.92 -15.82 25.72
N SER A 78 -8.28 -14.73 26.39
CA SER A 78 -7.42 -13.91 27.22
C SER A 78 -6.43 -14.83 27.94
N SER A 79 -5.14 -14.69 27.65
CA SER A 79 -4.12 -15.22 28.53
C SER A 79 -4.25 -14.49 29.85
N GLU A 80 -4.72 -15.20 30.86
CA GLU A 80 -4.57 -14.88 32.29
C GLU A 80 -3.68 -15.97 32.91
#